data_AF-A0A7C8MAV9-F1
#
_entry.id   AF-A0A7C8MAV9-F1
#
_cell.length_a   1.000
_cell.length_b   1.000
_cell.length_c   1.000
_cell.angle_alpha   90.00
_cell.angle_beta   90.00
_cell.angle_gamma   90.00
#
_symmetry.space_group_name_H-M   'P 1'
#
loop_
_entity.id
_entity.type
_entity.pdbx_description
1 polymer ?
#
loop_
_entity_poly.entity_id
_entity_poly.type
_entity_poly.pdbx_seq_one_letter_code
_entity_poly.pdbx_strand_id
1 'polypeptide(L)'
;MKDGEKDEGSLHYFFRVHWQYSTALDHTLRLVGFATAIGSGTLPPLMTLIFGSSVNYFNDFEEGRRSGDDLYDNMTANALWLLYLFIGRLLLVYVHSTCFGIVGIRVTSAFRLDFVRSLIRQDVSYIDSCSSGTVSSTIANNADMVENSSTEKVGSLVQNLSMFIAAFVVAFTQQWKLTFVVATTLPVLFTGFAITFGLDAKIEAEIMEIYNQAAGLVQEALGSVRVVTAFDASAKLSRKYDAPLAKAQTLGFRKGPVIGGQWSVEFLTTYCAYALAWYYGIKLLNRGEVEEGGKIISVLLAILLGTTAASNVAPGFGDFAKGSAAAQGMFAIIDRESEIDALDDSGKQPPQCNGSIELRNISFAYPSRPSEQVLRDVSLAFEAGKVTAL
;
A
#
# COMPACT_ATOMS: atom_id res chain seq x y z
N MET A 1 11.53 22.31 20.51
CA MET A 1 12.93 21.92 20.25
C MET A 1 12.83 20.65 19.44
N LYS A 2 12.91 20.68 18.10
CA LYS A 2 14.12 20.64 17.28
C LYS A 2 15.11 19.57 17.74
N ASP A 3 14.82 18.34 17.31
CA ASP A 3 15.74 17.43 16.60
C ASP A 3 14.85 16.79 15.52
N GLY A 4 15.14 16.90 14.23
CA GLY A 4 16.27 16.22 13.63
C GLY A 4 15.92 14.82 13.12
N GLU A 5 14.64 14.42 13.03
CA GLU A 5 14.27 13.23 12.27
C GLU A 5 14.61 13.46 10.80
N LYS A 6 15.72 12.86 10.38
CA LYS A 6 15.96 12.57 8.97
C LYS A 6 14.68 11.90 8.46
N ASP A 7 14.16 12.44 7.36
CA ASP A 7 13.11 11.80 6.57
C ASP A 7 13.72 10.52 5.96
N GLU A 8 13.93 9.51 6.81
CA GLU A 8 14.41 8.20 6.42
C GLU A 8 13.34 7.65 5.49
N GLY A 9 13.72 7.45 4.23
CA GLY A 9 12.79 7.39 3.11
C GLY A 9 11.59 6.49 3.36
N SER A 10 10.46 6.81 2.73
CA SER A 10 9.12 6.30 3.07
C SER A 10 8.94 4.78 3.06
N LEU A 11 9.96 3.96 2.75
CA LEU A 11 9.93 2.50 2.85
C LEU A 11 10.76 1.93 4.02
N HIS A 12 11.52 2.76 4.74
CA HIS A 12 12.40 2.30 5.82
C HIS A 12 11.62 1.58 6.93
N TYR A 13 10.54 2.20 7.41
CA TYR A 13 9.70 1.62 8.46
C TYR A 13 9.02 0.32 8.01
N PHE A 14 8.59 0.23 6.76
CA PHE A 14 8.09 -1.02 6.18
C PHE A 14 9.13 -2.15 6.24
N PHE A 15 10.36 -1.90 5.78
CA PHE A 15 11.43 -2.91 5.85
C PHE A 15 11.80 -3.25 7.29
N ARG A 16 11.77 -2.27 8.19
CA ARG A 16 12.05 -2.47 9.62
C ARG A 16 11.05 -3.42 10.26
N VAL A 17 9.74 -3.25 10.04
CA VAL A 17 8.71 -4.20 10.51
C VAL A 17 9.06 -5.62 10.04
N HIS A 18 9.35 -5.75 8.74
CA HIS A 18 9.61 -7.04 8.13
C HIS A 18 10.94 -7.70 8.51
N TRP A 19 11.90 -6.96 9.06
CA TRP A 19 13.18 -7.49 9.50
C TRP A 19 13.17 -7.81 11.00
N GLN A 20 12.60 -6.93 11.83
CA GLN A 20 12.56 -7.12 13.29
C GLN A 20 11.62 -8.25 13.72
N TYR A 21 10.47 -8.40 13.06
CA TYR A 21 9.42 -9.34 13.49
C TYR A 21 9.36 -10.63 12.67
N SER A 22 10.39 -10.89 11.87
CA SER A 22 10.46 -12.05 10.99
C SER A 22 11.20 -13.21 11.61
N THR A 23 10.65 -14.42 11.46
CA THR A 23 11.37 -15.66 11.76
C THR A 23 12.10 -16.19 10.53
N ALA A 24 13.03 -17.14 10.72
CA ALA A 24 13.72 -17.82 9.62
C ALA A 24 12.74 -18.47 8.63
N LEU A 25 11.62 -19.01 9.13
CA LEU A 25 10.54 -19.58 8.32
C LEU A 25 9.91 -18.50 7.43
N ASP A 26 9.66 -17.30 7.96
CA ASP A 26 9.03 -16.21 7.20
C ASP A 26 9.93 -15.67 6.09
N HIS A 27 11.26 -15.74 6.26
CA HIS A 27 12.21 -15.45 5.18
C HIS A 27 12.14 -16.51 4.06
N THR A 28 12.06 -17.80 4.42
CA THR A 28 11.92 -18.86 3.41
C THR A 28 10.59 -18.75 2.65
N LEU A 29 9.48 -18.49 3.34
CA LEU A 29 8.17 -18.27 2.70
C LEU A 29 8.17 -17.06 1.79
N ARG A 30 8.85 -15.97 2.17
CA ARG A 30 9.00 -14.80 1.29
C ARG A 30 9.81 -15.13 0.04
N LEU A 31 10.92 -15.84 0.16
CA LEU A 31 11.72 -16.25 -1.00
C LEU A 31 10.90 -17.13 -1.97
N VAL A 32 10.17 -18.10 -1.44
CA VAL A 32 9.24 -18.93 -2.22
C VAL A 32 8.15 -18.06 -2.86
N GLY A 33 7.55 -17.15 -2.10
CA GLY A 33 6.53 -16.21 -2.58
C GLY A 33 7.03 -15.29 -3.69
N PHE A 34 8.25 -14.75 -3.58
CA PHE A 34 8.86 -13.95 -4.65
C PHE A 34 9.11 -14.80 -5.90
N ALA A 35 9.65 -16.01 -5.76
CA ALA A 35 9.92 -16.88 -6.90
C ALA A 35 8.62 -17.27 -7.64
N THR A 36 7.57 -17.62 -6.91
CA THR A 36 6.27 -18.01 -7.50
C THR A 36 5.49 -16.80 -8.01
N ALA A 37 5.58 -15.62 -7.38
CA ALA A 37 5.01 -14.38 -7.92
C ALA A 37 5.67 -13.99 -9.25
N ILE A 38 7.01 -14.06 -9.33
CA ILE A 38 7.76 -13.84 -10.58
C ILE A 38 7.29 -14.83 -11.65
N GLY A 39 7.28 -16.13 -11.32
CA GLY A 39 6.81 -17.17 -12.24
C GLY A 39 5.38 -16.91 -12.73
N SER A 40 4.46 -16.57 -11.84
CA SER A 40 3.05 -16.29 -12.19
C SER A 40 2.90 -15.11 -13.15
N GLY A 41 3.75 -14.09 -13.03
CA GLY A 41 3.77 -12.93 -13.92
C GLY A 41 4.35 -13.24 -15.31
N THR A 42 5.24 -14.23 -15.42
CA THR A 42 5.84 -14.61 -16.73
C THR A 42 4.89 -15.42 -17.62
N LEU A 43 3.90 -16.10 -17.05
CA LEU A 43 3.03 -17.02 -17.79
C LEU A 43 2.07 -16.32 -18.79
N PRO A 44 1.41 -15.19 -18.48
CA PRO A 44 0.56 -14.51 -19.46
C PRO A 44 1.29 -14.04 -20.73
N PRO A 45 2.52 -13.47 -20.65
CA PRO A 45 3.32 -13.24 -21.85
C PRO A 45 3.66 -14.51 -22.63
N LEU A 46 3.96 -15.63 -21.97
CA LEU A 46 4.24 -16.89 -22.67
C LEU A 46 3.01 -17.44 -23.41
N MET A 47 1.80 -17.20 -22.88
CA MET A 47 0.55 -17.54 -23.57
C MET A 47 0.47 -16.87 -24.95
N THR A 48 1.01 -15.66 -25.14
CA THR A 48 0.94 -14.97 -26.43
C THR A 48 1.72 -15.68 -27.53
N LEU A 49 2.75 -16.46 -27.18
CA LEU A 49 3.50 -17.30 -28.13
C LEU A 49 2.63 -18.43 -28.67
N ILE A 50 1.84 -19.07 -27.80
CA ILE A 50 0.93 -20.16 -28.17
C ILE A 50 -0.21 -19.62 -29.05
N PHE A 51 -0.68 -18.39 -28.80
CA PHE A 51 -1.63 -17.73 -29.69
C PHE A 51 -1.01 -17.43 -31.06
N GLY A 52 0.23 -16.94 -31.10
CA GLY A 52 0.94 -16.70 -32.35
C GLY A 52 1.11 -17.96 -33.18
N SER A 53 1.56 -19.06 -32.56
CA SER A 53 1.70 -20.36 -33.25
C SER A 53 0.37 -20.88 -33.76
N SER A 54 -0.71 -20.68 -33.01
CA SER A 54 -2.06 -21.07 -33.44
C SER A 54 -2.49 -20.31 -34.70
N VAL A 55 -2.20 -19.00 -34.78
CA VAL A 55 -2.48 -18.22 -35.99
C VAL A 55 -1.65 -18.69 -37.17
N ASN A 56 -0.37 -19.02 -36.95
CA ASN A 56 0.47 -19.56 -38.01
C ASN A 56 -0.09 -20.88 -38.57
N TYR A 57 -0.56 -21.78 -37.72
CA TYR A 57 -1.16 -23.03 -38.17
C TYR A 57 -2.44 -22.83 -38.99
N PHE A 58 -3.26 -21.85 -38.63
CA PHE A 58 -4.42 -21.47 -39.45
C PHE A 58 -4.02 -20.90 -40.81
N ASN A 59 -3.04 -19.99 -40.85
CA ASN A 59 -2.56 -19.41 -42.10
C ASN A 59 -1.94 -20.48 -43.02
N ASP A 60 -1.15 -21.41 -42.46
CA ASP A 60 -0.56 -22.53 -43.21
C ASP A 60 -1.63 -23.45 -43.81
N PHE A 61 -2.75 -23.64 -43.12
CA PHE A 61 -3.88 -24.42 -43.62
C PHE A 61 -4.62 -23.70 -44.75
N GLU A 62 -4.92 -22.40 -44.59
CA GLU A 62 -5.56 -21.60 -45.65
C GLU A 62 -4.71 -21.49 -46.92
N GLU A 63 -3.39 -21.42 -46.78
CA GLU A 63 -2.45 -21.41 -47.91
C GLU A 63 -2.21 -22.79 -48.54
N GLY A 64 -2.86 -23.85 -48.02
CA GLY A 64 -2.74 -25.22 -48.54
C GLY A 64 -1.39 -25.89 -48.25
N ARG A 65 -0.61 -25.36 -47.30
CA ARG A 65 0.71 -25.91 -46.93
C ARG A 65 0.61 -27.09 -45.94
N ARG A 66 -0.55 -27.30 -45.30
CA ARG A 66 -0.79 -28.38 -44.33
C ARG A 66 -2.16 -29.05 -44.52
N SER A 67 -2.26 -30.31 -44.11
CA SER A 67 -3.52 -31.06 -44.10
C SER A 67 -4.43 -30.61 -42.94
N GLY A 68 -5.74 -30.87 -43.07
CA GLY A 68 -6.71 -30.61 -42.00
C GLY A 68 -6.43 -31.40 -40.73
N ASP A 69 -5.98 -32.64 -40.86
CA ASP A 69 -5.64 -33.49 -39.71
C ASP A 69 -4.43 -32.92 -38.94
N ASP A 70 -3.41 -32.42 -39.64
CA ASP A 70 -2.25 -31.76 -39.02
C ASP A 70 -2.66 -30.47 -38.27
N LEU A 71 -3.65 -29.73 -38.79
CA LEU A 71 -4.19 -28.55 -38.10
C LEU A 71 -4.87 -28.97 -36.79
N TYR A 72 -5.75 -29.97 -36.84
CA TYR A 72 -6.46 -30.45 -35.65
C TYR A 72 -5.50 -30.94 -34.55
N ASP A 73 -4.46 -31.68 -34.91
CA ASP A 73 -3.47 -32.20 -33.96
C ASP A 73 -2.65 -31.07 -33.31
N ASN A 74 -2.17 -30.12 -34.11
CA ASN A 74 -1.41 -28.97 -33.61
C ASN A 74 -2.27 -28.02 -32.76
N MET A 75 -3.54 -27.81 -33.12
CA MET A 75 -4.47 -27.01 -32.33
C MET A 75 -4.81 -27.69 -31.01
N THR A 76 -5.00 -29.02 -31.01
CA THR A 76 -5.22 -29.80 -29.78
C THR A 76 -4.00 -29.72 -28.87
N ALA A 77 -2.79 -29.82 -29.42
CA ALA A 77 -1.56 -29.63 -28.67
C ALA A 77 -1.45 -28.22 -28.06
N ASN A 78 -1.73 -27.16 -28.82
CA ASN A 78 -1.73 -25.78 -28.31
C ASN A 78 -2.79 -25.58 -27.21
N ALA A 79 -3.98 -26.18 -27.35
CA ALA A 79 -5.01 -26.13 -26.32
C ALA A 79 -4.56 -26.82 -25.02
N LEU A 80 -3.87 -27.96 -25.11
CA LEU A 80 -3.27 -28.64 -23.95
C LEU A 80 -2.16 -27.80 -23.31
N TRP A 81 -1.30 -27.15 -24.10
CA TRP A 81 -0.29 -26.23 -23.59
C TRP A 81 -0.90 -25.04 -22.84
N LEU A 82 -1.98 -24.45 -23.38
CA LEU A 82 -2.73 -23.41 -22.67
C LEU A 82 -3.30 -23.93 -21.35
N LEU A 83 -3.91 -25.12 -21.35
CA LEU A 83 -4.45 -25.73 -20.13
C LEU A 83 -3.36 -25.92 -19.06
N TYR A 84 -2.20 -26.47 -19.43
CA TYR A 84 -1.08 -26.63 -18.50
C TYR A 84 -0.54 -25.30 -18.00
N LEU A 85 -0.47 -24.28 -18.86
CA LEU A 85 -0.05 -22.94 -18.49
C LEU A 85 -1.03 -22.30 -17.48
N PHE A 86 -2.34 -22.44 -17.70
CA PHE A 86 -3.36 -21.93 -16.77
C PHE A 86 -3.34 -22.66 -15.42
N ILE A 87 -3.19 -23.98 -15.42
CA ILE A 87 -3.03 -24.76 -14.17
C ILE A 87 -1.75 -24.32 -13.44
N GLY A 88 -0.64 -24.17 -14.16
CA GLY A 88 0.61 -23.66 -13.60
C GLY A 88 0.43 -22.27 -13.00
N ARG A 89 -0.25 -21.36 -13.69
CA ARG A 89 -0.54 -20.01 -13.19
C ARG A 89 -1.41 -20.05 -11.95
N LEU A 90 -2.47 -20.85 -11.94
CA LEU A 90 -3.36 -21.01 -10.79
C LEU A 90 -2.57 -21.46 -9.54
N LEU A 91 -1.72 -22.47 -9.70
CA LEU A 91 -0.89 -22.99 -8.61
C LEU A 91 0.11 -21.95 -8.11
N LEU A 92 0.81 -21.26 -9.02
CA LEU A 92 1.78 -20.23 -8.64
C LEU A 92 1.11 -19.04 -7.94
N VAL A 93 -0.06 -18.61 -8.43
CA VAL A 93 -0.85 -17.54 -7.80
C VAL A 93 -1.30 -17.94 -6.41
N TYR A 94 -1.84 -19.16 -6.28
CA TYR A 94 -2.25 -19.69 -4.98
C TYR A 94 -1.08 -19.72 -3.99
N VAL A 95 0.07 -20.28 -4.41
CA VAL A 95 1.26 -20.38 -3.54
C VAL A 95 1.76 -19.00 -3.12
N HIS A 96 1.95 -18.05 -4.03
CA HIS A 96 2.47 -16.74 -3.63
C HIS A 96 1.48 -15.98 -2.74
N SER A 97 0.18 -16.02 -3.05
CA SER A 97 -0.84 -15.34 -2.25
C SER A 97 -0.95 -15.94 -0.85
N THR A 98 -0.87 -17.26 -0.71
CA THR A 98 -0.84 -17.92 0.61
C THR A 98 0.47 -17.63 1.36
N CYS A 99 1.64 -17.67 0.71
CA CYS A 99 2.91 -17.36 1.36
C CYS A 99 2.95 -15.93 1.90
N PHE A 100 2.59 -14.94 1.08
CA PHE A 100 2.54 -13.53 1.52
C PHE A 100 1.43 -13.29 2.54
N GLY A 101 0.28 -13.96 2.42
CA GLY A 101 -0.79 -13.92 3.43
C GLY A 101 -0.33 -14.41 4.80
N ILE A 102 0.29 -15.60 4.87
CA ILE A 102 0.79 -16.17 6.13
C ILE A 102 1.86 -15.27 6.75
N VAL A 103 2.85 -14.83 5.96
CA VAL A 103 3.92 -13.95 6.46
C VAL A 103 3.35 -12.62 6.93
N GLY A 104 2.45 -12.01 6.15
CA GLY A 104 1.81 -10.74 6.51
C GLY A 104 1.06 -10.83 7.83
N ILE A 105 0.26 -11.88 8.04
CA ILE A 105 -0.46 -12.10 9.31
C ILE A 105 0.50 -12.30 10.49
N ARG A 106 1.54 -13.14 10.34
CA ARG A 106 2.49 -13.42 11.44
C ARG A 106 3.28 -12.19 11.86
N VAL A 107 3.85 -11.48 10.87
CA VAL A 107 4.65 -10.27 11.09
C VAL A 107 3.77 -9.17 11.70
N THR A 108 2.59 -8.93 11.13
CA THR A 108 1.69 -7.88 11.64
C THR A 108 1.14 -8.21 13.02
N SER A 109 0.85 -9.48 13.31
CA SER A 109 0.42 -9.91 14.65
C SER A 109 1.50 -9.69 15.70
N ALA A 110 2.75 -10.04 15.39
CA ALA A 110 3.88 -9.81 16.29
C ALA A 110 4.13 -8.30 16.50
N PHE A 111 4.08 -7.52 15.42
CA PHE A 111 4.22 -6.06 15.48
C PHE A 111 3.10 -5.41 16.31
N ARG A 112 1.84 -5.83 16.11
CA ARG A 112 0.69 -5.34 16.87
C ARG A 112 0.79 -5.70 18.35
N LEU A 113 1.27 -6.89 18.68
CA LEU A 113 1.49 -7.30 20.06
C LEU A 113 2.56 -6.44 20.74
N ASP A 114 3.67 -6.16 20.05
CA ASP A 114 4.74 -5.33 20.59
C ASP A 114 4.32 -3.87 20.77
N PHE A 115 3.55 -3.36 19.82
CA PHE A 115 2.91 -2.05 19.95
C PHE A 115 2.03 -1.96 21.20
N VAL A 116 1.15 -2.93 21.43
CA VAL A 116 0.26 -2.94 22.61
C VAL A 116 1.07 -3.06 23.91
N ARG A 117 2.12 -3.88 23.94
CA ARG A 117 3.01 -3.99 25.11
C ARG A 117 3.72 -2.68 25.40
N SER A 118 4.28 -2.05 24.38
CA SER A 118 4.99 -0.78 24.50
C SER A 118 4.05 0.34 24.93
N LEU A 119 2.82 0.36 24.42
CA LEU A 119 1.78 1.31 24.79
C LEU A 119 1.39 1.20 26.27
N ILE A 120 1.22 -0.01 26.81
CA ILE A 120 0.86 -0.23 28.23
C ILE A 120 2.03 0.13 29.17
N ARG A 121 3.28 0.08 28.68
CA ARG A 121 4.47 0.52 29.41
C ARG A 121 4.66 2.04 29.47
N GLN A 122 3.90 2.80 28.68
CA GLN A 122 4.04 4.26 28.68
C GLN A 122 3.51 4.87 29.98
N ASP A 123 4.18 5.92 30.44
CA ASP A 123 3.78 6.67 31.62
C ASP A 123 2.43 7.38 31.43
N VAL A 124 1.76 7.63 32.56
CA VAL A 124 0.45 8.29 32.59
C VAL A 124 0.50 9.68 31.93
N SER A 125 1.63 10.38 32.01
CA SER A 125 1.78 11.71 31.38
C SER A 125 1.65 11.65 29.87
N TYR A 126 2.23 10.62 29.23
CA TYR A 126 2.08 10.38 27.81
C TYR A 126 0.62 10.06 27.46
N ILE A 127 -0.03 9.19 28.24
CA ILE A 127 -1.43 8.81 28.00
C ILE A 127 -2.36 10.02 28.16
N ASP A 128 -2.14 10.87 29.16
CA ASP A 128 -2.90 12.12 29.38
C ASP A 128 -2.68 13.15 28.26
N SER A 129 -1.55 13.09 27.57
CA SER A 129 -1.27 13.94 26.41
C SER A 129 -1.96 13.47 25.13
N CYS A 130 -2.32 12.18 25.07
CA CYS A 130 -3.00 11.60 23.91
C CYS A 130 -4.47 12.01 23.89
N SER A 131 -4.98 12.41 22.72
CA SER A 131 -6.41 12.64 22.56
C SER A 131 -7.19 11.33 22.65
N SER A 132 -8.34 11.39 23.34
CA SER A 132 -9.25 10.25 23.49
C SER A 132 -9.62 9.67 22.12
N GLY A 133 -9.34 8.38 21.90
CA GLY A 133 -9.64 7.65 20.66
C GLY A 133 -8.47 7.48 19.67
N THR A 134 -7.40 8.29 19.76
CA THR A 134 -6.23 8.17 18.87
C THR A 134 -5.50 6.85 19.07
N VAL A 135 -5.39 6.40 20.32
CA VAL A 135 -4.77 5.11 20.65
C VAL A 135 -5.57 3.96 20.05
N SER A 136 -6.89 3.96 20.23
CA SER A 136 -7.78 2.93 19.69
C SER A 136 -7.79 2.91 18.15
N SER A 137 -7.80 4.09 17.51
CA SER A 137 -7.75 4.18 16.05
C SER A 137 -6.40 3.73 15.50
N THR A 138 -5.29 4.01 16.18
CA THR A 138 -3.95 3.53 15.81
C THR A 138 -3.87 2.00 15.89
N ILE A 139 -4.41 1.40 16.96
CA ILE A 139 -4.43 -0.07 17.14
C ILE A 139 -5.24 -0.80 16.06
N ALA A 140 -6.31 -0.17 15.56
CA ALA A 140 -7.16 -0.76 14.52
C ALA A 140 -6.66 -0.39 13.11
N ASN A 141 -6.71 0.90 12.77
CA ASN A 141 -6.52 1.34 11.39
C ASN A 141 -5.06 1.25 10.93
N ASN A 142 -4.08 1.70 11.75
CA ASN A 142 -2.69 1.69 11.32
C ASN A 142 -2.16 0.25 11.22
N ALA A 143 -2.57 -0.63 12.15
CA ALA A 143 -2.24 -2.05 12.08
C ALA A 143 -2.80 -2.69 10.79
N ASP A 144 -4.07 -2.42 10.46
CA ASP A 144 -4.70 -2.94 9.24
C ASP A 144 -4.03 -2.39 7.97
N MET A 145 -3.57 -1.13 7.96
CA MET A 145 -2.81 -0.55 6.85
C MET A 145 -1.45 -1.24 6.66
N VAL A 146 -0.76 -1.57 7.75
CA VAL A 146 0.49 -2.35 7.71
C VAL A 146 0.22 -3.77 7.20
N GLU A 147 -0.85 -4.42 7.64
CA GLU A 147 -1.23 -5.76 7.19
C GLU A 147 -1.56 -5.78 5.69
N ASN A 148 -2.39 -4.84 5.22
CA ASN A 148 -2.79 -4.76 3.82
C ASN A 148 -1.61 -4.51 2.88
N SER A 149 -0.64 -3.70 3.30
CA SER A 149 0.59 -3.48 2.52
C SER A 149 1.54 -4.69 2.56
N SER A 150 1.51 -5.49 3.62
CA SER A 150 2.40 -6.64 3.83
C SER A 150 1.92 -7.97 3.23
N THR A 151 0.64 -8.07 2.89
CA THR A 151 -0.02 -9.30 2.41
C THR A 151 -0.05 -9.37 0.88
N GLU A 152 -1.24 -9.41 0.27
CA GLU A 152 -1.43 -9.70 -1.17
C GLU A 152 -0.75 -8.67 -2.08
N LYS A 153 -0.66 -7.40 -1.64
CA LYS A 153 -0.14 -6.30 -2.43
C LYS A 153 1.33 -6.48 -2.84
N VAL A 154 2.15 -7.15 -2.03
CA VAL A 154 3.54 -7.51 -2.37
C VAL A 154 3.57 -8.47 -3.54
N GLY A 155 2.78 -9.55 -3.46
CA GLY A 155 2.69 -10.55 -4.52
C GLY A 155 2.21 -9.94 -5.83
N SER A 156 1.16 -9.12 -5.78
CA SER A 156 0.59 -8.45 -6.95
C SER A 156 1.55 -7.45 -7.58
N LEU A 157 2.30 -6.66 -6.80
CA LEU A 157 3.31 -5.74 -7.34
C LEU A 157 4.43 -6.51 -8.06
N VAL A 158 4.96 -7.57 -7.44
CA VAL A 158 6.02 -8.40 -8.02
C VAL A 158 5.52 -9.12 -9.28
N GLN A 159 4.30 -9.64 -9.26
CA GLN A 159 3.66 -10.26 -10.41
C GLN A 159 3.54 -9.26 -11.57
N ASN A 160 3.04 -8.05 -11.31
CA ASN A 160 2.89 -7.02 -12.35
C ASN A 160 4.24 -6.58 -12.90
N LEU A 161 5.27 -6.41 -12.05
CA LEU A 161 6.61 -6.07 -12.50
C LEU A 161 7.23 -7.20 -13.35
N SER A 162 7.08 -8.45 -12.91
CA SER A 162 7.53 -9.62 -13.67
C SER A 162 6.81 -9.74 -15.01
N MET A 163 5.49 -9.53 -15.03
CA MET A 163 4.67 -9.55 -16.24
C MET A 163 5.07 -8.46 -17.22
N PHE A 164 5.35 -7.25 -16.73
CA PHE A 164 5.89 -6.16 -17.54
C PHE A 164 7.21 -6.55 -18.19
N ILE A 165 8.19 -7.02 -17.40
CA ILE A 165 9.51 -7.42 -17.92
C ILE A 165 9.38 -8.58 -18.92
N ALA A 166 8.63 -9.63 -18.57
CA ALA A 166 8.44 -10.80 -19.41
C ALA A 166 7.70 -10.48 -20.72
N ALA A 167 6.72 -9.58 -20.70
CA ALA A 167 6.05 -9.08 -21.90
C ALA A 167 7.05 -8.45 -22.88
N PHE A 168 7.96 -7.62 -22.40
CA PHE A 168 9.00 -7.03 -23.25
C PHE A 168 9.99 -8.06 -23.77
N VAL A 169 10.44 -8.99 -22.92
CA VAL A 169 11.34 -10.07 -23.35
C VAL A 169 10.69 -10.92 -24.45
N VAL A 170 9.42 -11.32 -24.27
CA VAL A 170 8.66 -12.05 -25.30
C VAL A 170 8.53 -11.23 -26.57
N ALA A 171 8.20 -9.94 -26.48
CA ALA A 171 8.09 -9.08 -27.65
C ALA A 171 9.43 -8.98 -28.43
N PHE A 172 10.53 -8.68 -27.73
CA PHE A 172 11.86 -8.55 -28.34
C PHE A 172 12.38 -9.85 -28.97
N THR A 173 12.09 -10.99 -28.35
CA THR A 173 12.50 -12.31 -28.88
C THR A 173 11.72 -12.70 -30.14
N GLN A 174 10.47 -12.25 -30.28
CA GLN A 174 9.66 -12.53 -31.47
C GLN A 174 10.01 -11.62 -32.66
N GLN A 175 10.00 -10.30 -32.47
CA GLN A 175 10.40 -9.37 -33.53
C GLN A 175 10.84 -8.01 -32.96
N TRP A 176 12.15 -7.87 -32.74
CA TRP A 176 12.76 -6.66 -32.18
C TRP A 176 12.42 -5.38 -32.96
N LYS A 177 12.35 -5.42 -34.30
CA LYS A 177 12.04 -4.23 -35.12
C LYS A 177 10.64 -3.67 -34.80
N LEU A 178 9.66 -4.56 -34.68
CA LEU A 178 8.29 -4.21 -34.35
C LEU A 178 8.20 -3.72 -32.91
N THR A 179 8.88 -4.40 -31.99
CA THR A 179 8.91 -3.99 -30.57
C THR A 179 9.48 -2.60 -30.38
N PHE A 180 10.57 -2.22 -31.07
CA PHE A 180 11.10 -0.85 -30.97
C PHE A 180 10.11 0.22 -31.42
N VAL A 181 9.43 -0.03 -32.54
CA VAL A 181 8.44 0.90 -33.08
C VAL A 181 7.27 1.05 -32.11
N VAL A 182 6.78 -0.04 -31.53
CA VAL A 182 5.69 0.05 -30.56
C VAL A 182 6.17 0.60 -29.21
N ALA A 183 7.41 0.34 -28.80
CA ALA A 183 7.99 0.87 -27.58
C ALA A 183 8.09 2.41 -27.57
N THR A 184 8.03 3.08 -28.72
CA THR A 184 7.95 4.55 -28.77
C THR A 184 6.67 5.12 -28.16
N THR A 185 5.65 4.30 -27.94
CA THR A 185 4.42 4.72 -27.24
C THR A 185 4.57 4.73 -25.71
N LEU A 186 5.55 4.01 -25.15
CA LEU A 186 5.75 3.93 -23.70
C LEU A 186 6.17 5.25 -23.06
N PRO A 187 7.07 6.06 -23.64
CA PRO A 187 7.35 7.39 -23.09
C PRO A 187 6.09 8.26 -23.00
N VAL A 188 5.18 8.15 -23.96
CA VAL A 188 3.89 8.87 -23.94
C VAL A 188 3.01 8.38 -22.79
N LEU A 189 2.95 7.06 -22.58
CA LEU A 189 2.24 6.47 -21.45
C LEU A 189 2.80 6.95 -20.10
N PHE A 190 4.11 6.82 -19.89
CA PHE A 190 4.76 7.15 -18.63
C PHE A 190 4.71 8.65 -18.33
N THR A 191 4.89 9.51 -19.33
CA THR A 191 4.76 10.97 -19.15
C THR A 191 3.32 11.36 -18.83
N GLY A 192 2.34 10.75 -19.52
CA GLY A 192 0.92 10.91 -19.22
C GLY A 192 0.59 10.54 -17.78
N PHE A 193 1.01 9.35 -17.34
CA PHE A 193 0.82 8.89 -15.96
C PHE A 193 1.51 9.78 -14.94
N ALA A 194 2.76 10.19 -15.18
CA ALA A 194 3.47 11.08 -14.29
C ALA A 194 2.72 12.41 -14.08
N ILE A 195 2.16 12.98 -15.15
CA ILE A 195 1.38 14.21 -15.09
C ILE A 195 0.07 13.99 -14.33
N THR A 196 -0.72 12.97 -14.70
CA THR A 196 -2.04 12.74 -14.10
C THR A 196 -1.94 12.32 -12.63
N PHE A 197 -1.00 11.44 -12.28
CA PHE A 197 -0.76 11.08 -10.88
C PHE A 197 -0.25 12.26 -10.06
N GLY A 198 0.63 13.10 -10.62
CA GLY A 198 1.12 14.30 -9.93
C GLY A 198 -0.01 15.31 -9.64
N LEU A 199 -0.90 15.53 -10.62
CA LEU A 199 -2.07 16.39 -10.44
C LEU A 199 -3.08 15.80 -9.45
N ASP A 200 -3.34 14.49 -9.53
CA ASP A 200 -4.23 13.79 -8.61
C ASP A 200 -3.75 13.88 -7.17
N ALA A 201 -2.47 13.60 -6.93
CA ALA A 201 -1.86 13.69 -5.60
C ALA A 201 -1.97 15.11 -5.00
N LYS A 202 -1.81 16.15 -5.83
CA LYS A 202 -1.95 17.54 -5.39
C LYS A 202 -3.39 17.88 -4.98
N ILE A 203 -4.37 17.51 -5.82
CA ILE A 203 -5.80 17.76 -5.52
C ILE A 203 -6.21 16.98 -4.26
N GLU A 204 -5.75 15.73 -4.13
CA GLU A 204 -6.05 14.90 -2.96
C GLU A 204 -5.47 15.51 -1.67
N ALA A 205 -4.25 16.04 -1.70
CA ALA A 205 -3.66 16.73 -0.56
C ALA A 205 -4.48 17.96 -0.13
N GLU A 206 -4.92 18.80 -1.08
CA GLU A 206 -5.78 19.95 -0.80
C GLU A 206 -7.15 19.52 -0.20
N ILE A 207 -7.74 18.44 -0.73
CA ILE A 207 -8.99 17.87 -0.20
C ILE A 207 -8.80 17.37 1.24
N MET A 208 -7.71 16.64 1.51
CA MET A 208 -7.41 16.13 2.85
C MET A 208 -7.24 17.27 3.87
N GLU A 209 -6.61 18.37 3.49
CA GLU A 209 -6.46 19.52 4.40
C GLU A 209 -7.81 20.17 4.73
N ILE A 210 -8.72 20.30 3.76
CA ILE A 210 -10.08 20.78 4.00
C ILE A 210 -10.84 19.82 4.92
N TYR A 211 -10.73 18.51 4.70
CA TYR A 211 -11.36 17.53 5.57
C TYR A 211 -10.82 17.57 6.99
N ASN A 212 -9.51 17.79 7.18
CA ASN A 212 -8.93 17.96 8.52
C ASN A 212 -9.52 19.19 9.24
N GLN A 213 -9.69 20.31 8.54
CA GLN A 213 -10.34 21.50 9.11
C GLN A 213 -11.81 21.25 9.47
N ALA A 214 -12.54 20.54 8.59
CA ALA A 214 -13.94 20.21 8.80
C ALA A 214 -14.11 19.23 9.97
N ALA A 215 -13.22 18.24 10.09
CA ALA A 215 -13.17 17.30 11.20
C ALA A 215 -12.91 18.01 12.54
N GLY A 216 -12.01 19.01 12.56
CA GLY A 216 -11.78 19.85 13.74
C GLY A 216 -13.04 20.57 14.23
N LEU A 217 -13.85 21.12 13.30
CA LEU A 217 -15.13 21.76 13.65
C LEU A 217 -16.12 20.75 14.25
N VAL A 218 -16.23 19.55 13.69
CA VAL A 218 -17.11 18.49 14.20
C VAL A 218 -16.64 18.05 15.59
N GLN A 219 -15.34 17.91 15.80
CA GLN A 219 -14.77 17.52 17.09
C GLN A 219 -15.07 18.55 18.18
N GLU A 220 -14.96 19.85 17.88
CA GLU A 220 -15.35 20.93 18.81
C GLU A 220 -16.86 20.91 19.13
N ALA A 221 -17.69 20.72 18.09
CA ALA A 221 -19.14 20.66 18.22
C ALA A 221 -19.61 19.51 19.10
N LEU A 222 -19.09 18.30 18.85
CA LEU A 222 -19.42 17.09 19.61
C LEU A 222 -18.86 17.15 21.03
N GLY A 223 -17.64 17.66 21.20
CA GLY A 223 -17.03 17.87 22.52
C GLY A 223 -17.85 18.80 23.42
N SER A 224 -18.55 19.77 22.82
CA SER A 224 -19.40 20.74 23.52
C SER A 224 -20.89 20.56 23.24
N VAL A 225 -21.35 19.33 22.97
CA VAL A 225 -22.73 19.06 22.51
C VAL A 225 -23.81 19.66 23.42
N ARG A 226 -23.59 19.65 24.75
CA ARG A 226 -24.52 20.24 25.72
C ARG A 226 -24.69 21.75 25.53
N VAL A 227 -23.60 22.45 25.20
CA VAL A 227 -23.61 23.90 24.90
C VAL A 227 -24.31 24.12 23.57
N VAL A 228 -23.99 23.33 22.55
CA VAL A 228 -24.64 23.42 21.24
C VAL A 228 -26.16 23.24 21.36
N THR A 229 -26.61 22.27 22.16
CA THR A 229 -28.05 22.04 22.41
C THR A 229 -28.67 23.13 23.29
N ALA A 230 -27.97 23.62 24.32
CA ALA A 230 -28.49 24.64 25.21
C ALA A 230 -28.72 25.99 24.49
N PHE A 231 -27.91 26.29 23.48
CA PHE A 231 -28.03 27.50 22.66
C PHE A 231 -28.73 27.27 21.32
N ASP A 232 -29.32 26.09 21.08
CA ASP A 232 -29.95 25.68 19.81
C ASP A 232 -29.09 25.99 18.57
N ALA A 233 -27.77 25.78 18.69
CA ALA A 233 -26.79 26.20 17.70
C ALA A 233 -26.54 25.16 16.60
N SER A 234 -27.21 23.98 16.65
CA SER A 234 -26.99 22.85 15.74
C SER A 234 -27.10 23.24 14.27
N ALA A 235 -28.14 23.99 13.89
CA ALA A 235 -28.33 24.45 12.51
C ALA A 235 -27.21 25.42 12.06
N LYS A 236 -26.71 26.27 12.97
CA LYS A 236 -25.62 27.20 12.69
C LYS A 236 -24.29 26.47 12.47
N LEU A 237 -23.99 25.47 13.31
CA LEU A 237 -22.79 24.66 13.16
C LEU A 237 -22.84 23.78 11.90
N SER A 238 -24.01 23.21 11.59
CA SER A 238 -24.23 22.47 10.34
C SER A 238 -23.90 23.32 9.11
N ARG A 239 -24.43 24.55 9.05
CA ARG A 239 -24.12 25.49 7.95
C ARG A 239 -22.63 25.86 7.88
N LYS A 240 -21.96 25.96 9.05
CA LYS A 240 -20.52 26.23 9.11
C LYS A 240 -19.71 25.04 8.59
N TYR A 241 -20.22 23.82 8.75
CA TYR A 241 -19.64 22.58 8.23
C TYR A 241 -19.89 22.39 6.72
N ASP A 242 -21.03 22.87 6.21
CA ASP A 242 -21.33 22.84 4.77
C ASP A 242 -20.33 23.64 3.93
N ALA A 243 -19.78 24.73 4.47
CA ALA A 243 -18.84 25.60 3.75
C ALA A 243 -17.52 24.92 3.35
N PRO A 244 -16.76 24.25 4.25
CA PRO A 244 -15.58 23.48 3.86
C PRO A 244 -15.96 22.27 2.99
N LEU A 245 -17.09 21.61 3.24
CA LEU A 245 -17.55 20.50 2.41
C LEU A 245 -17.83 20.91 0.97
N ALA A 246 -18.47 22.05 0.74
CA ALA A 246 -18.70 22.58 -0.61
C ALA A 246 -17.37 22.84 -1.34
N LYS A 247 -16.34 23.32 -0.63
CA LYS A 247 -14.99 23.47 -1.20
C LYS A 247 -14.39 22.12 -1.57
N ALA A 248 -14.43 21.13 -0.67
CA ALA A 248 -13.96 19.77 -0.96
C ALA A 248 -14.70 19.16 -2.15
N GLN A 249 -16.02 19.36 -2.23
CA GLN A 249 -16.84 18.91 -3.35
C GLN A 249 -16.42 19.55 -4.68
N THR A 250 -16.18 20.86 -4.72
CA THR A 250 -15.72 21.53 -5.95
C THR A 250 -14.33 21.04 -6.38
N LEU A 251 -13.41 20.79 -5.45
CA LEU A 251 -12.12 20.16 -5.73
C LEU A 251 -12.30 18.72 -6.24
N GLY A 252 -13.20 17.94 -5.65
CA GLY A 252 -13.56 16.61 -6.12
C GLY A 252 -14.10 16.61 -7.55
N PHE A 253 -14.92 17.59 -7.93
CA PHE A 253 -15.34 17.76 -9.33
C PHE A 253 -14.16 18.10 -10.25
N ARG A 254 -13.13 18.82 -9.78
CA ARG A 254 -11.90 19.08 -10.57
C ARG A 254 -11.01 17.85 -10.68
N LYS A 255 -11.08 16.91 -9.73
CA LYS A 255 -10.37 15.62 -9.79
C LYS A 255 -10.93 14.70 -10.87
N GLY A 256 -12.24 14.72 -11.13
CA GLY A 256 -12.89 13.88 -12.14
C GLY A 256 -12.23 13.93 -13.52
N PRO A 257 -12.03 15.12 -14.13
CA PRO A 257 -11.31 15.25 -15.40
C PRO A 257 -9.86 14.76 -15.38
N VAL A 258 -9.16 14.85 -14.25
CA VAL A 258 -7.77 14.37 -14.11
C VAL A 258 -7.72 12.85 -14.19
N ILE A 259 -8.59 12.16 -13.42
CA ILE A 259 -8.73 10.69 -13.49
C ILE A 259 -9.22 10.28 -14.88
N GLY A 260 -10.23 10.96 -15.43
CA GLY A 260 -10.71 10.70 -16.79
C GLY A 260 -9.61 10.84 -17.84
N GLY A 261 -8.75 11.85 -17.68
CA GLY A 261 -7.54 12.05 -18.49
C GLY A 261 -6.56 10.88 -18.38
N GLN A 262 -6.34 10.33 -17.18
CA GLN A 262 -5.47 9.17 -16.96
C GLN A 262 -5.94 7.95 -17.79
N TRP A 263 -7.21 7.57 -17.66
CA TRP A 263 -7.77 6.46 -18.46
C TRP A 263 -7.75 6.76 -19.95
N SER A 264 -8.03 8.02 -20.34
CA SER A 264 -8.02 8.43 -21.75
C SER A 264 -6.63 8.30 -22.36
N VAL A 265 -5.57 8.70 -21.64
CA VAL A 265 -4.19 8.56 -22.10
C VAL A 265 -3.80 7.08 -22.20
N GLU A 266 -4.19 6.25 -21.25
CA GLU A 266 -3.95 4.80 -21.28
C GLU A 266 -4.60 4.14 -22.52
N PHE A 267 -5.89 4.36 -22.73
CA PHE A 267 -6.62 3.79 -23.86
C PHE A 267 -6.13 4.35 -25.20
N LEU A 268 -5.91 5.67 -25.30
CA LEU A 268 -5.38 6.29 -26.52
C LEU A 268 -4.02 5.71 -26.88
N THR A 269 -3.11 5.63 -25.92
CA THR A 269 -1.76 5.09 -26.15
C THR A 269 -1.82 3.62 -26.55
N THR A 270 -2.70 2.83 -25.93
CA THR A 270 -2.93 1.43 -26.27
C THR A 270 -3.47 1.26 -27.69
N TYR A 271 -4.48 2.02 -28.10
CA TYR A 271 -5.03 1.94 -29.45
C TYR A 271 -4.08 2.46 -30.52
N CYS A 272 -3.31 3.53 -30.22
CA CYS A 272 -2.24 3.99 -31.10
C CYS A 272 -1.13 2.94 -31.25
N ALA A 273 -0.73 2.28 -30.15
CA ALA A 273 0.21 1.17 -30.17
C ALA A 273 -0.30 0.02 -31.05
N TYR A 274 -1.58 -0.34 -30.95
CA TYR A 274 -2.21 -1.34 -31.83
C TYR A 274 -2.18 -0.93 -33.30
N ALA A 275 -2.62 0.28 -33.62
CA ALA A 275 -2.65 0.76 -34.99
C ALA A 275 -1.25 0.78 -35.61
N LEU A 276 -0.25 1.23 -34.84
CA LEU A 276 1.15 1.26 -35.25
C LEU A 276 1.72 -0.15 -35.43
N ALA A 277 1.42 -1.06 -34.49
CA ALA A 277 1.83 -2.46 -34.56
C ALA A 277 1.28 -3.16 -35.80
N TRP A 278 -0.01 -2.96 -36.11
CA TRP A 278 -0.61 -3.50 -37.33
C TRP A 278 -0.04 -2.89 -38.59
N TYR A 279 0.04 -1.55 -38.67
CA TYR A 279 0.54 -0.86 -39.84
C TYR A 279 1.98 -1.25 -40.17
N TYR A 280 2.87 -1.20 -39.18
CA TYR A 280 4.27 -1.55 -39.38
C TYR A 280 4.47 -3.06 -39.51
N GLY A 281 3.73 -3.87 -38.75
CA GLY A 281 3.73 -5.33 -38.83
C GLY A 281 3.36 -5.85 -40.21
N ILE A 282 2.28 -5.36 -40.81
CA ILE A 282 1.89 -5.71 -42.20
C ILE A 282 2.98 -5.30 -43.19
N LYS A 283 3.60 -4.14 -42.99
CA LYS A 283 4.71 -3.69 -43.85
C LYS A 283 5.95 -4.59 -43.74
N LEU A 284 6.26 -5.10 -42.55
CA LEU A 284 7.32 -6.09 -42.33
C LEU A 284 7.00 -7.42 -43.02
N LEU A 285 5.74 -7.88 -42.94
CA LEU A 285 5.25 -9.08 -43.61
C LEU A 285 5.38 -8.96 -45.14
N ASN A 286 4.92 -7.85 -45.71
CA ASN A 286 4.99 -7.59 -47.15
C ASN A 286 6.42 -7.46 -47.69
N ARG A 287 7.38 -7.10 -46.83
CA ARG A 287 8.81 -7.03 -47.19
C ARG A 287 9.53 -8.37 -47.05
N GLY A 288 8.85 -9.41 -46.54
CA GLY A 288 9.46 -10.69 -46.23
C GLY A 288 10.44 -10.64 -45.04
N GLU A 289 10.43 -9.57 -44.24
CA GLU A 289 11.27 -9.46 -43.04
C GLU A 289 10.68 -10.24 -41.85
N VAL A 290 9.41 -10.60 -41.94
CA VAL A 290 8.69 -11.52 -41.06
C VAL A 290 8.00 -12.52 -41.95
N GLU A 291 8.28 -13.81 -41.77
CA GLU A 291 7.67 -14.89 -42.56
C GLU A 291 6.31 -15.33 -42.00
N GLU A 292 6.05 -15.05 -40.72
CA GLU A 292 4.93 -15.58 -39.96
C GLU A 292 4.09 -14.47 -39.33
N GLY A 293 2.83 -14.33 -39.74
CA GLY A 293 1.89 -13.35 -39.18
C GLY A 293 1.61 -13.53 -37.69
N GLY A 294 1.72 -14.76 -37.17
CA GLY A 294 1.55 -15.07 -35.76
C GLY A 294 2.56 -14.38 -34.85
N LYS A 295 3.81 -14.14 -35.32
CA LYS A 295 4.83 -13.41 -34.56
C LYS A 295 4.41 -11.97 -34.28
N ILE A 296 3.73 -11.33 -35.24
CA ILE A 296 3.18 -9.96 -35.09
C ILE A 296 2.11 -9.94 -34.01
N ILE A 297 1.22 -10.94 -34.00
CA ILE A 297 0.16 -11.08 -33.01
C ILE A 297 0.72 -11.35 -31.62
N SER A 298 1.73 -12.22 -31.48
CA SER A 298 2.40 -12.46 -30.20
C SER A 298 3.02 -11.19 -29.62
N VAL A 299 3.71 -10.38 -30.44
CA VAL A 299 4.29 -9.10 -30.03
C VAL A 299 3.20 -8.13 -29.58
N LEU A 300 2.13 -8.02 -30.36
CA LEU A 300 1.00 -7.11 -30.10
C LEU A 300 0.28 -7.46 -28.80
N LEU A 301 -0.01 -8.74 -28.55
CA LEU A 301 -0.62 -9.21 -27.32
C LEU A 301 0.33 -9.06 -26.12
N ALA A 302 1.62 -9.33 -26.30
CA ALA A 302 2.61 -9.17 -25.23
C ALA A 302 2.70 -7.71 -24.78
N ILE A 303 2.74 -6.75 -25.72
CA ILE A 303 2.82 -5.32 -25.39
C ILE A 303 1.55 -4.83 -24.69
N LEU A 304 0.37 -5.34 -25.05
CA LEU A 304 -0.87 -5.05 -24.32
C LEU A 304 -0.74 -5.47 -22.85
N LEU A 305 -0.35 -6.73 -22.62
CA LEU A 305 -0.15 -7.26 -21.27
C LEU A 305 0.89 -6.45 -20.50
N GLY A 306 1.99 -6.06 -21.15
CA GLY A 306 3.00 -5.18 -20.57
C GLY A 306 2.43 -3.82 -20.19
N THR A 307 1.64 -3.20 -21.06
CA THR A 307 1.02 -1.88 -20.82
C THR A 307 0.08 -1.93 -19.63
N THR A 308 -0.83 -2.91 -19.57
CA THR A 308 -1.73 -3.11 -18.43
C THR A 308 -0.97 -3.38 -17.13
N ALA A 309 0.11 -4.16 -17.18
CA ALA A 309 0.93 -4.43 -16.01
C ALA A 309 1.61 -3.14 -15.51
N ALA A 310 2.13 -2.29 -16.41
CA ALA A 310 2.74 -1.01 -16.07
C ALA A 310 1.76 -0.06 -15.34
N SER A 311 0.50 0.00 -15.79
CA SER A 311 -0.55 0.82 -15.15
C SER A 311 -0.81 0.43 -13.70
N ASN A 312 -0.60 -0.84 -13.34
CA ASN A 312 -0.87 -1.37 -12.00
C ASN A 312 0.35 -1.32 -11.07
N VAL A 313 1.56 -1.04 -11.59
CA VAL A 313 2.79 -0.93 -10.77
C VAL A 313 2.78 0.34 -9.91
N ALA A 314 2.38 1.49 -10.47
CA ALA A 314 2.42 2.77 -9.76
C ALA A 314 1.47 2.83 -8.53
N PRO A 315 0.19 2.43 -8.62
CA PRO A 315 -0.68 2.34 -7.46
C PRO A 315 -0.14 1.39 -6.38
N GLY A 316 0.55 0.31 -6.79
CA GLY A 316 1.17 -0.63 -5.86
C GLY A 316 2.20 0.04 -4.93
N PHE A 317 3.07 0.92 -5.46
CA PHE A 317 4.00 1.70 -4.62
C PHE A 317 3.30 2.64 -3.64
N GLY A 318 2.15 3.19 -4.02
CA GLY A 318 1.33 4.03 -3.12
C GLY A 318 0.80 3.27 -1.91
N ASP A 319 0.40 2.01 -2.08
CA ASP A 319 -0.04 1.14 -0.99
C ASP A 319 1.10 0.86 0.01
N PHE A 320 2.34 0.67 -0.47
CA PHE A 320 3.52 0.52 0.38
C PHE A 320 3.86 1.78 1.18
N ALA A 321 3.80 2.95 0.54
CA ALA A 321 4.07 4.21 1.21
C ALA A 321 3.07 4.46 2.36
N LYS A 322 1.78 4.15 2.13
CA LYS A 322 0.73 4.24 3.17
C LYS A 322 1.00 3.30 4.34
N GLY A 323 1.32 2.04 4.06
CA GLY A 323 1.65 1.06 5.10
C GLY A 323 2.87 1.46 5.92
N SER A 324 3.90 1.99 5.27
CA SER A 324 5.10 2.46 5.96
C SER A 324 4.87 3.71 6.83
N ALA A 325 4.05 4.66 6.37
CA ALA A 325 3.65 5.81 7.18
C ALA A 325 2.84 5.38 8.44
N ALA A 326 1.98 4.38 8.29
CA ALA A 326 1.27 3.78 9.42
C ALA A 326 2.24 3.08 10.40
N ALA A 327 3.22 2.35 9.88
CA ALA A 327 4.27 1.72 10.67
C ALA A 327 5.13 2.75 11.42
N GLN A 328 5.49 3.88 10.79
CA GLN A 328 6.22 4.98 11.43
C GLN A 328 5.50 5.48 12.68
N GLY A 329 4.19 5.76 12.58
CA GLY A 329 3.39 6.22 13.71
C GLY A 329 3.34 5.20 14.86
N MET A 330 3.36 3.90 14.54
CA MET A 330 3.42 2.84 15.56
C MET A 330 4.80 2.70 16.18
N PHE A 331 5.87 2.79 15.39
CA PHE A 331 7.25 2.76 15.88
C PHE A 331 7.59 3.94 16.79
N ALA A 332 7.01 5.12 16.57
CA ALA A 332 7.17 6.26 17.46
C ALA A 332 6.75 5.98 18.92
N ILE A 333 5.83 5.01 19.13
CA ILE A 333 5.41 4.56 20.46
C ILE A 333 6.28 3.40 20.95
N ILE A 334 6.63 2.47 20.06
CA ILE A 334 7.47 1.31 20.39
C ILE A 334 8.87 1.75 20.83
N ASP A 335 9.45 2.73 20.15
CA ASP A 335 10.80 3.21 20.40
C ASP A 335 10.88 4.24 21.52
N ARG A 336 9.72 4.69 22.04
CA ARG A 336 9.68 5.63 23.16
C ARG A 336 9.99 4.90 24.46
N GLU A 337 11.12 5.22 25.06
CA GLU A 337 11.44 4.84 26.44
C GLU A 337 10.61 5.68 27.42
N SER A 338 9.95 5.01 28.38
CA SER A 338 9.20 5.69 29.44
C SER A 338 10.11 6.05 30.60
N GLU A 339 9.98 7.29 31.10
CA GLU A 339 10.70 7.73 32.30
C GLU A 339 10.26 6.98 33.57
N ILE A 340 9.02 6.48 33.60
CA ILE A 340 8.43 5.74 34.71
C ILE A 340 7.89 4.41 34.16
N ASP A 341 8.77 3.42 34.05
CA ASP A 341 8.37 2.08 33.62
C ASP A 341 7.77 1.29 34.80
N ALA A 342 6.47 1.04 34.75
CA ALA A 342 5.76 0.25 35.75
C ALA A 342 6.13 -1.24 35.73
N LEU A 343 6.81 -1.71 34.68
CA LEU A 343 7.26 -3.09 34.52
C LEU A 343 8.77 -3.26 34.78
N ASP A 344 9.45 -2.21 35.25
CA ASP A 344 10.84 -2.30 35.69
C ASP A 344 10.96 -2.85 37.12
N ASP A 345 11.69 -3.95 37.26
CA ASP A 345 11.91 -4.65 38.53
C ASP A 345 13.11 -4.10 39.32
N SER A 346 13.79 -3.07 38.83
CA SER A 346 14.99 -2.49 39.48
C SER A 346 14.70 -1.80 40.84
N GLY A 347 13.42 -1.53 41.13
CA GLY A 347 12.97 -0.87 42.35
C GLY A 347 13.24 -1.66 43.63
N LYS A 348 13.34 -0.94 44.76
CA LYS A 348 13.48 -1.59 46.08
C LYS A 348 12.16 -2.28 46.46
N GLN A 349 12.22 -3.57 46.77
CA GLN A 349 11.10 -4.36 47.28
C GLN A 349 11.31 -4.64 48.78
N PRO A 350 10.84 -3.77 49.69
CA PRO A 350 11.04 -3.97 51.12
C PRO A 350 10.23 -5.17 51.63
N PRO A 351 10.79 -6.02 52.52
CA PRO A 351 10.11 -7.22 53.03
C PRO A 351 8.91 -6.89 53.93
N GLN A 352 8.87 -5.68 54.49
CA GLN A 352 7.78 -5.16 55.31
C GLN A 352 7.51 -3.71 54.97
N CYS A 353 6.23 -3.34 54.92
CA CYS A 353 5.79 -1.96 54.74
C CYS A 353 4.95 -1.54 55.95
N ASN A 354 5.48 -0.64 56.78
CA ASN A 354 4.78 -0.13 57.97
C ASN A 354 3.63 0.81 57.62
N GLY A 355 3.56 1.33 56.39
CA GLY A 355 2.47 2.19 55.93
C GLY A 355 2.51 3.64 56.43
N SER A 356 3.65 4.11 56.97
CA SER A 356 3.84 5.55 57.22
C SER A 356 4.23 6.25 55.93
N ILE A 357 3.51 7.33 55.59
CA ILE A 357 3.70 8.10 54.36
C ILE A 357 4.06 9.54 54.75
N GLU A 358 5.04 10.12 54.10
CA GLU A 358 5.44 11.51 54.34
C GLU A 358 5.67 12.22 53.00
N LEU A 359 5.03 13.36 52.84
CA LEU A 359 5.25 14.31 51.75
C LEU A 359 6.17 15.42 52.30
N ARG A 360 7.28 15.69 51.63
CA ARG A 360 8.27 16.69 52.05
C ARG A 360 8.48 17.71 50.94
N ASN A 361 8.03 18.94 51.15
CA ASN A 361 8.20 20.07 50.25
C ASN A 361 7.82 19.72 48.79
N ILE A 362 6.71 19.02 48.62
CA ILE A 362 6.26 18.55 47.31
C ILE A 362 5.69 19.74 46.54
N SER A 363 6.25 19.95 45.36
CA SER A 363 5.79 20.92 44.37
C SER A 363 5.47 20.17 43.07
N PHE A 364 4.26 20.34 42.52
CA PHE A 364 3.78 19.54 41.38
C PHE A 364 2.94 20.38 40.40
N ALA A 365 3.17 20.14 39.11
CA ALA A 365 2.37 20.65 38.00
C ALA A 365 2.12 19.50 37.01
N TYR A 366 0.93 19.42 36.42
CA TYR A 366 0.64 18.42 35.40
C TYR A 366 1.44 18.73 34.12
N PRO A 367 2.00 17.71 33.44
CA PRO A 367 2.76 17.92 32.19
C PRO A 367 1.96 18.59 31.08
N SER A 368 0.63 18.39 31.06
CA SER A 368 -0.28 19.06 30.12
C SER A 368 -0.44 20.56 30.39
N ARG A 369 -0.11 21.05 31.60
CA ARG A 369 -0.20 22.46 32.02
C ARG A 369 0.97 22.84 32.96
N PRO A 370 2.21 22.87 32.44
CA PRO A 370 3.39 23.06 33.27
C PRO A 370 3.46 24.44 33.94
N SER A 371 2.73 25.43 33.43
CA SER A 371 2.63 26.77 34.02
C SER A 371 1.73 26.84 35.25
N GLU A 372 0.86 25.85 35.46
CA GLU A 372 -0.12 25.84 36.55
C GLU A 372 0.32 24.87 37.64
N GLN A 373 1.01 25.41 38.65
CA GLN A 373 1.47 24.63 39.78
C GLN A 373 0.33 24.37 40.77
N VAL A 374 -0.04 23.09 40.91
CA VAL A 374 -1.18 22.61 41.72
C VAL A 374 -0.77 22.39 43.18
N LEU A 375 0.41 21.83 43.43
CA LEU A 375 0.98 21.70 44.78
C LEU A 375 2.16 22.65 44.92
N ARG A 376 2.17 23.45 45.99
CA ARG A 376 3.21 24.45 46.29
C ARG A 376 3.78 24.19 47.69
N ASP A 377 4.98 23.64 47.73
CA ASP A 377 5.76 23.35 48.94
C ASP A 377 4.96 22.63 50.03
N VAL A 378 4.20 21.62 49.64
CA VAL A 378 3.32 20.88 50.54
C VAL A 378 4.12 19.86 51.34
N SER A 379 4.01 19.93 52.67
CA SER A 379 4.57 18.95 53.60
C SER A 379 3.47 18.38 54.49
N LEU A 380 3.30 17.06 54.47
CA LEU A 380 2.26 16.34 55.22
C LEU A 380 2.81 15.00 55.70
N ALA A 381 2.40 14.56 56.88
CA ALA A 381 2.77 13.26 57.42
C ALA A 381 1.52 12.44 57.74
N PHE A 382 1.53 11.17 57.34
CA PHE A 382 0.47 10.20 57.57
C PHE A 382 1.03 9.08 58.45
N GLU A 383 0.47 8.94 59.65
CA GLU A 383 0.86 7.91 60.60
C GLU A 383 0.29 6.54 60.21
N ALA A 384 1.09 5.50 60.42
CA ALA A 384 0.70 4.13 60.15
C ALA A 384 -0.56 3.72 60.93
N GLY A 385 -1.52 3.08 60.25
CA GLY A 385 -2.73 2.52 60.85
C GLY A 385 -3.81 3.54 61.24
N LYS A 386 -3.62 4.83 60.94
CA LYS A 386 -4.63 5.87 61.14
C LYS A 386 -5.31 6.26 59.84
N VAL A 387 -6.56 6.71 59.94
CA VAL A 387 -7.30 7.31 58.83
C VAL A 387 -7.09 8.82 58.88
N THR A 388 -6.61 9.39 57.78
CA THR A 388 -6.44 10.83 57.62
C THR A 388 -7.38 11.32 56.53
N ALA A 389 -8.07 12.44 56.77
CA ALA A 389 -8.91 13.10 55.78
C ALA A 389 -8.14 14.28 55.17
N LEU A 390 -8.22 14.43 53.84
CA LEU A 390 -7.59 15.48 53.05
C LEU A 390 -8.62 16.48 52.54
#